data_AF-A0AAW1IPD1-F1
#
_entry.id   AF-A0AAW1IPD1-F1
#
_cell.length_a   1.000
_cell.length_b   1.000
_cell.length_c   1.000
_cell.angle_alpha   90.00
_cell.angle_beta   90.00
_cell.angle_gamma   90.00
#
_symmetry.space_group_name_H-M   'P 1'
#
loop_
_entity.id
_entity.type
_entity.pdbx_description
1 polymer ?
#
loop_
_entity_poly.entity_id
_entity_poly.type
_entity_poly.pdbx_seq_one_letter_code
_entity_poly.pdbx_strand_id
1 'polypeptide(L)'
;MYGKPEIDWQHTPGWSPPSFHFNISHTSSLIACGITTSPIGIDLEEKARTIKNNVMSFARRFFCLDEVEHLAKIIDPEIQRLEFLKLWTLKEAYVKALGRGFSAAPFNTFRIHIEPPTDRISEDTDSKVSAIAVNSTHSSNKWQFTLLELADTHYAAVCTENNSGSEDDKEPPMSLRVWKTIPLVEDLCMSGTSSVITIGGCVKQLR
;
A
#
# COMPACT_ATOMS: atom_id res chain seq x y z
N MET A 1 16.26 4.82 -16.03
CA MET A 1 15.04 4.02 -15.83
C MET A 1 15.32 3.06 -14.69
N TYR A 2 14.57 3.11 -13.59
CA TYR A 2 14.88 2.39 -12.34
C TYR A 2 14.27 0.98 -12.28
N GLY A 3 13.94 0.39 -13.43
CA GLY A 3 13.43 -0.99 -13.52
C GLY A 3 11.95 -1.18 -13.21
N LYS A 4 11.16 -0.12 -13.01
CA LYS A 4 9.69 -0.21 -12.93
C LYS A 4 9.13 -0.57 -14.32
N PRO A 5 8.41 -1.70 -14.47
CA PRO A 5 7.79 -2.06 -15.75
C PRO A 5 6.66 -1.10 -16.13
N GLU A 6 6.54 -0.82 -17.42
CA GLU A 6 5.53 0.08 -18.00
C GLU A 6 4.99 -0.53 -19.30
N ILE A 7 3.77 -0.13 -19.70
CA ILE A 7 3.19 -0.57 -20.97
C ILE A 7 3.76 0.31 -22.08
N ASP A 8 4.45 -0.31 -23.04
CA ASP A 8 4.87 0.36 -24.27
C ASP A 8 3.72 0.35 -25.27
N TRP A 9 3.04 1.49 -25.38
CA TRP A 9 1.97 1.66 -26.36
C TRP A 9 2.57 1.96 -27.72
N GLN A 10 2.30 1.10 -28.71
CA GLN A 10 2.69 1.38 -30.09
C GLN A 10 2.10 2.72 -30.55
N HIS A 11 2.95 3.66 -30.93
CA HIS A 11 2.52 4.97 -31.42
C HIS A 11 1.81 4.82 -32.77
N THR A 12 0.50 5.05 -32.76
CA THR A 12 -0.32 5.16 -33.96
C THR A 12 -0.77 6.62 -34.14
N PRO A 13 -0.54 7.25 -35.31
CA PRO A 13 -0.95 8.63 -35.54
C PRO A 13 -2.46 8.83 -35.30
N GLY A 14 -2.82 9.80 -34.47
CA GLY A 14 -4.21 10.10 -34.12
C GLY A 14 -4.79 9.30 -32.95
N TRP A 15 -4.01 8.40 -32.33
CA TRP A 15 -4.41 7.68 -31.13
C TRP A 15 -3.71 8.22 -29.89
N SER A 16 -4.49 8.51 -28.84
CA SER A 16 -3.98 8.83 -27.51
C SER A 16 -4.26 7.64 -26.60
N PRO A 17 -3.25 6.85 -26.20
CA PRO A 17 -3.48 5.72 -25.34
C PRO A 17 -4.00 6.17 -23.97
N PRO A 18 -4.88 5.38 -23.33
CA PRO A 18 -5.33 5.66 -21.98
C PRO A 18 -4.14 5.70 -21.00
N SER A 19 -4.18 6.59 -20.02
CA SER A 19 -3.23 6.59 -18.90
C SER A 19 -3.50 5.36 -18.06
N PHE A 20 -2.75 4.28 -18.29
CA PHE A 20 -2.77 3.08 -17.47
C PHE A 20 -1.41 2.87 -16.82
N HIS A 21 -1.47 2.62 -15.52
CA HIS A 21 -0.33 2.31 -14.69
C HIS A 21 -0.60 0.97 -14.02
N PHE A 22 0.43 0.15 -13.94
CA PHE A 22 0.37 -1.09 -13.19
C PHE A 22 1.59 -1.26 -12.30
N ASN A 23 1.44 -2.08 -11.26
CA ASN A 23 2.55 -2.52 -10.46
C ASN A 23 2.31 -3.95 -9.99
N ILE A 24 3.38 -4.73 -9.87
CA ILE A 24 3.32 -6.14 -9.50
C ILE A 24 4.16 -6.34 -8.23
N SER A 25 3.65 -7.15 -7.32
CA SER A 25 4.43 -7.72 -6.22
C SER A 25 4.13 -9.20 -6.10
N HIS A 26 5.06 -9.95 -5.51
CA HIS A 26 4.86 -11.37 -5.28
C HIS A 26 5.60 -11.82 -4.02
N THR A 27 5.02 -12.81 -3.37
CA THR A 27 5.64 -13.63 -2.33
C THR A 27 5.88 -15.03 -2.89
N SER A 28 6.21 -16.00 -2.03
CA SER A 28 6.39 -17.38 -2.49
C SER A 28 5.07 -18.04 -2.91
N SER A 29 3.94 -17.53 -2.38
CA SER A 29 2.63 -18.16 -2.49
C SER A 29 1.56 -17.29 -3.16
N LEU A 30 1.84 -16.00 -3.40
CA LEU A 30 0.88 -15.07 -3.99
C LEU A 30 1.55 -14.09 -4.95
N ILE A 31 0.85 -13.74 -6.03
CA ILE A 31 1.18 -12.62 -6.91
C ILE A 31 0.03 -11.62 -6.82
N ALA A 32 0.35 -10.34 -6.68
CA ALA A 32 -0.63 -9.26 -6.83
C ALA A 32 -0.23 -8.34 -7.99
N CYS A 33 -1.23 -7.90 -8.73
CA CYS A 33 -1.11 -6.91 -9.79
C CYS A 33 -2.13 -5.80 -9.52
N GLY A 34 -1.64 -4.58 -9.26
CA GLY A 34 -2.47 -3.40 -9.17
C GLY A 34 -2.53 -2.71 -10.53
N ILE A 35 -3.71 -2.26 -10.95
CA ILE A 35 -3.93 -1.53 -12.20
C ILE A 35 -4.81 -0.31 -11.90
N THR A 36 -4.40 0.88 -12.35
CA THR A 36 -5.18 2.11 -12.18
C THR A 36 -4.77 3.16 -13.22
N THR A 37 -5.40 4.33 -13.19
CA THR A 37 -5.14 5.43 -14.13
C THR A 37 -4.12 6.46 -13.65
N SER A 38 -3.65 6.32 -12.41
CA SER A 38 -2.63 7.14 -11.75
C SER A 38 -1.40 6.29 -11.38
N PRO A 39 -0.24 6.89 -11.07
CA PRO A 39 0.89 6.13 -10.54
C PRO A 39 0.49 5.24 -9.36
N ILE A 40 0.86 3.96 -9.44
CA ILE A 40 0.55 2.94 -8.43
C ILE A 40 1.80 2.19 -7.99
N GLY A 41 1.81 1.80 -6.73
CA GLY A 41 2.68 0.77 -6.18
C GLY A 41 1.88 -0.21 -5.33
N ILE A 42 2.21 -1.49 -5.44
CA ILE A 42 1.64 -2.56 -4.63
C ILE A 42 2.78 -3.36 -4.00
N ASP A 43 2.59 -3.76 -2.76
CA ASP A 43 3.50 -4.68 -2.09
C ASP A 43 2.76 -5.76 -1.30
N LEU A 44 3.40 -6.91 -1.11
CA LEU A 44 2.85 -8.09 -0.44
C LEU A 44 3.89 -8.66 0.53
N GLU A 45 3.44 -8.99 1.73
CA GLU A 45 4.26 -9.69 2.73
C GLU A 45 3.48 -10.82 3.39
N GLU A 46 4.07 -12.01 3.46
CA GLU A 46 3.51 -13.16 4.17
C GLU A 46 3.53 -12.91 5.70
N LYS A 47 2.39 -13.04 6.37
CA LYS A 47 2.33 -12.87 7.83
C LYS A 47 3.19 -13.89 8.56
N ALA A 48 3.31 -15.11 8.03
CA ALA A 48 4.14 -16.17 8.60
C ALA A 48 5.65 -16.02 8.26
N ARG A 49 6.04 -14.98 7.51
CA ARG A 49 7.43 -14.78 7.10
C ARG A 49 8.37 -14.73 8.31
N THR A 50 9.28 -15.70 8.38
CA THR A 50 10.32 -15.73 9.41
C THR A 50 11.42 -14.74 9.06
N ILE A 51 11.63 -13.74 9.91
CA ILE A 51 12.73 -12.79 9.78
C ILE A 51 13.90 -13.35 10.59
N LYS A 52 14.95 -13.81 9.90
CA LYS A 52 16.11 -14.47 10.53
C LYS A 52 16.88 -13.58 11.50
N ASN A 53 16.84 -12.26 11.31
CA ASN A 53 17.51 -11.29 12.17
C ASN A 53 16.48 -10.53 13.03
N ASN A 54 16.96 -9.86 14.07
CA ASN A 54 16.11 -9.00 14.89
C ASN A 54 15.43 -7.92 14.04
N VAL A 55 14.10 -7.89 14.05
CA VAL A 55 13.24 -6.91 13.34
C VAL A 55 13.70 -5.47 13.59
N MET A 56 14.05 -5.14 14.83
CA MET A 56 14.51 -3.80 15.21
C MET A 56 15.84 -3.42 14.57
N SER A 57 16.68 -4.39 14.18
CA SER A 57 17.92 -4.11 13.44
C SER A 57 17.62 -3.61 12.02
N PHE A 58 16.60 -4.17 11.36
CA PHE A 58 16.13 -3.70 10.07
C PHE A 58 15.46 -2.34 10.19
N ALA A 59 14.56 -2.18 11.17
CA ALA A 59 13.89 -0.90 11.41
C ALA A 59 14.91 0.22 11.61
N ARG A 60 15.93 0.04 12.46
CA ARG A 60 17.00 1.04 12.68
C ARG A 60 17.80 1.40 11.43
N ARG A 61 17.92 0.48 10.47
CA ARG A 61 18.68 0.71 9.23
C ARG A 61 17.86 1.45 8.18
N PHE A 62 16.56 1.20 8.12
CA PHE A 62 15.72 1.63 7.00
C PHE A 62 14.65 2.65 7.39
N PHE A 63 14.12 2.63 8.61
CA PHE A 63 12.98 3.47 9.00
C PHE A 63 13.44 4.79 9.64
N CYS A 64 12.53 5.77 9.69
CA CYS A 64 12.76 7.02 10.42
C CYS A 64 12.76 6.77 11.93
N LEU A 65 13.41 7.67 12.69
CA LEU A 65 13.55 7.54 14.15
C LEU A 65 12.21 7.29 14.84
N ASP A 66 11.18 8.05 14.48
CA ASP A 66 9.88 7.94 15.12
C ASP A 66 9.16 6.61 14.84
N GLU A 67 9.35 6.02 13.65
CA GLU A 67 8.83 4.68 13.30
C GLU A 67 9.56 3.60 14.11
N VAL A 68 10.89 3.77 14.28
CA VAL A 68 11.70 2.89 15.13
C VAL A 68 11.26 2.99 16.59
N GLU A 69 11.04 4.20 17.11
CA GLU A 69 10.55 4.41 18.47
C GLU A 69 9.15 3.85 18.68
N HIS A 70 8.28 3.94 17.67
CA HIS A 70 6.96 3.32 17.72
C HIS A 70 7.07 1.79 17.86
N LEU A 71 7.87 1.14 17.02
CA LEU A 71 8.10 -0.31 17.11
C LEU A 71 8.76 -0.72 18.44
N ALA A 72 9.67 0.09 18.96
CA ALA A 72 10.37 -0.18 20.22
C ALA A 72 9.44 -0.17 21.45
N LYS A 73 8.28 0.48 21.38
CA LYS A 73 7.28 0.50 22.46
C LYS A 73 6.46 -0.80 22.54
N ILE A 74 6.49 -1.64 21.51
CA ILE A 74 5.76 -2.91 21.46
C ILE A 74 6.59 -3.97 22.19
N ILE A 75 6.04 -4.49 23.30
CA ILE A 75 6.73 -5.45 24.17
C ILE A 75 6.65 -6.86 23.62
N ASP A 76 5.50 -7.26 23.07
CA ASP A 76 5.31 -8.59 22.49
C ASP A 76 6.09 -8.71 21.17
N PRO A 77 7.05 -9.65 21.06
CA PRO A 77 7.89 -9.77 19.87
C PRO A 77 7.13 -10.10 18.59
N GLU A 78 6.03 -10.84 18.70
CA GLU A 78 5.25 -11.26 17.54
C GLU A 78 4.35 -10.10 17.07
N ILE A 79 3.73 -9.37 17.99
CA ILE A 79 3.04 -8.12 17.64
C ILE A 79 4.03 -7.12 17.02
N GLN A 80 5.24 -6.98 17.58
CA GLN A 80 6.27 -6.08 17.03
C GLN A 80 6.68 -6.49 15.60
N ARG A 81 6.83 -7.80 15.35
CA ARG A 81 7.15 -8.33 14.02
C ARG A 81 6.03 -8.06 13.01
N LEU A 82 4.77 -8.28 13.40
CA LEU A 82 3.62 -8.02 12.54
C LEU A 82 3.48 -6.53 12.22
N GLU A 83 3.66 -5.63 13.20
CA GLU A 83 3.64 -4.18 12.95
C GLU A 83 4.80 -3.72 12.05
N PHE A 84 5.99 -4.31 12.21
CA PHE A 84 7.08 -4.07 11.29
C PHE A 84 6.73 -4.49 9.86
N LEU A 85 6.12 -5.67 9.67
CA LEU A 85 5.72 -6.13 8.32
C LEU A 85 4.70 -5.18 7.69
N LYS A 86 3.72 -4.67 8.47
CA LYS A 86 2.76 -3.67 7.96
C LYS A 86 3.47 -2.40 7.48
N LEU A 87 4.35 -1.84 8.32
CA LEU A 87 5.13 -0.64 7.96
C LEU A 87 6.04 -0.89 6.75
N TRP A 88 6.72 -2.04 6.71
CA TRP A 88 7.56 -2.45 5.59
C TRP A 88 6.76 -2.48 4.29
N THR A 89 5.63 -3.19 4.28
CA THR A 89 4.75 -3.33 3.11
C THR A 89 4.28 -1.97 2.60
N LEU A 90 3.90 -1.05 3.51
CA LEU A 90 3.50 0.31 3.16
C LEU A 90 4.63 1.13 2.54
N LYS A 91 5.85 1.07 3.11
CA LYS A 91 7.01 1.81 2.60
C LYS A 91 7.46 1.29 1.23
N GLU A 92 7.44 -0.03 1.03
CA GLU A 92 7.69 -0.66 -0.27
C GLU A 92 6.68 -0.23 -1.33
N ALA A 93 5.38 -0.28 -1.01
CA ALA A 93 4.33 0.16 -1.92
C ALA A 93 4.51 1.62 -2.33
N TYR A 94 4.88 2.50 -1.40
CA TYR A 94 5.17 3.91 -1.72
C TYR A 94 6.38 4.06 -2.66
N VAL A 95 7.50 3.40 -2.38
CA VAL A 95 8.70 3.48 -3.25
C VAL A 95 8.45 2.90 -4.64
N LYS A 96 7.67 1.81 -4.72
CA LYS A 96 7.19 1.26 -5.99
C LYS A 96 6.28 2.24 -6.73
N ALA A 97 5.43 2.98 -6.03
CA ALA A 97 4.57 4.00 -6.63
C ALA A 97 5.39 5.13 -7.25
N LEU A 98 6.40 5.63 -6.52
CA LEU A 98 7.34 6.65 -7.02
C LEU A 98 8.13 6.21 -8.26
N GLY A 99 8.36 4.91 -8.44
CA GLY A 99 9.05 4.37 -9.62
C GLY A 99 10.54 4.72 -9.69
N ARG A 100 11.15 5.19 -8.59
CA ARG A 100 12.55 5.62 -8.56
C ARG A 100 13.51 4.54 -8.04
N GLY A 101 13.00 3.37 -7.69
CA GLY A 101 13.78 2.28 -7.09
C GLY A 101 14.34 2.63 -5.70
N PHE A 102 14.88 1.64 -5.00
CA PHE A 102 15.40 1.79 -3.64
C PHE A 102 16.51 2.85 -3.50
N SER A 103 17.31 3.03 -4.54
CA SER A 103 18.47 3.93 -4.51
C SER A 103 18.09 5.41 -4.44
N ALA A 104 16.89 5.79 -4.90
CA ALA A 104 16.48 7.19 -5.01
C ALA A 104 15.39 7.61 -4.02
N ALA A 105 14.82 6.68 -3.27
CA ALA A 105 13.90 6.95 -2.17
C ALA A 105 14.27 6.10 -0.95
N PRO A 106 15.38 6.42 -0.25
CA PRO A 106 15.74 5.69 0.96
C PRO A 106 14.60 5.78 1.98
N PHE A 107 14.30 4.67 2.63
CA PHE A 107 13.14 4.55 3.52
C PHE A 107 13.15 5.53 4.71
N ASN A 108 14.29 6.16 5.01
CA ASN A 108 14.44 7.14 6.07
C ASN A 108 14.19 8.61 5.63
N THR A 109 13.86 8.85 4.35
CA THR A 109 13.57 10.21 3.83
C THR A 109 12.08 10.54 3.83
N PHE A 110 11.24 9.63 4.27
CA PHE A 110 9.79 9.80 4.39
C PHE A 110 9.27 8.97 5.55
N ARG A 111 8.21 9.47 6.20
CA ARG A 111 7.59 8.83 7.35
C ARG A 111 6.19 8.38 7.00
N ILE A 112 5.86 7.14 7.32
CA ILE A 112 4.49 6.62 7.28
C ILE A 112 3.92 6.69 8.69
N HIS A 113 2.72 7.26 8.78
CA HIS A 113 1.95 7.32 10.02
C HIS A 113 0.67 6.53 9.83
N ILE A 114 0.41 5.62 10.76
CA ILE A 114 -0.87 4.94 10.90
C ILE A 114 -1.57 5.62 12.08
N GLU A 115 -2.55 6.48 11.80
CA GLU A 115 -3.31 7.17 12.83
C GLU A 115 -4.30 6.21 13.48
N PRO A 116 -4.49 6.25 14.81
CA PRO A 116 -5.52 5.45 15.45
C PRO A 116 -6.90 5.82 14.86
N PRO A 117 -7.85 4.87 14.79
CA PRO A 117 -9.17 5.17 14.30
C PRO A 117 -9.79 6.29 15.13
N THR A 118 -10.14 7.41 14.49
CA THR A 118 -10.84 8.48 15.19
C THR A 118 -12.32 8.12 15.29
N ASP A 119 -12.94 8.39 16.44
CA ASP A 119 -14.39 8.21 16.69
C ASP A 119 -15.26 9.20 15.88
N ARG A 120 -14.83 9.61 14.69
CA ARG A 120 -15.63 10.46 13.80
C ARG A 120 -16.81 9.63 13.30
N ILE A 121 -17.93 9.78 14.00
CA ILE A 121 -19.27 9.34 13.62
C ILE A 121 -19.50 9.86 12.19
N SER A 122 -19.33 8.99 11.21
CA SER A 122 -19.80 9.18 9.85
C SER A 122 -20.65 7.97 9.53
N GLU A 123 -21.93 8.21 9.28
CA GLU A 123 -22.99 7.20 9.19
C GLU A 123 -22.91 6.32 7.93
N ASP A 124 -21.79 6.31 7.19
CA ASP A 124 -21.75 5.65 5.88
C ASP A 124 -20.35 5.13 5.49
N THR A 125 -19.68 4.39 6.37
CA THR A 125 -18.68 3.38 5.95
C THR A 125 -18.44 2.34 7.04
N ASP A 126 -18.62 1.08 6.65
CA ASP A 126 -18.32 -0.08 7.48
C ASP A 126 -16.80 -0.15 7.71
N SER A 127 -16.39 -0.05 8.98
CA SER A 127 -15.01 -0.14 9.52
C SER A 127 -14.32 1.19 9.89
N LYS A 128 -14.08 1.36 11.20
CA LYS A 128 -13.14 2.33 11.79
C LYS A 128 -11.71 1.99 11.38
N VAL A 129 -11.29 2.42 10.20
CA VAL A 129 -9.94 2.14 9.69
C VAL A 129 -9.00 3.30 10.01
N SER A 130 -7.79 2.95 10.48
CA SER A 130 -6.70 3.89 10.71
C SER A 130 -6.33 4.67 9.44
N ALA A 131 -6.31 6.01 9.49
CA ALA A 131 -5.80 6.80 8.36
C ALA A 131 -4.29 6.55 8.19
N ILE A 132 -3.83 6.51 6.94
CA ILE A 132 -2.42 6.34 6.62
C ILE A 132 -1.95 7.55 5.83
N ALA A 133 -0.98 8.28 6.39
CA ALA A 133 -0.38 9.44 5.76
C ALA A 133 1.12 9.24 5.55
N VAL A 134 1.64 9.80 4.46
CA VAL A 134 3.07 9.91 4.20
C VAL A 134 3.50 11.36 4.31
N ASN A 135 4.46 11.63 5.19
CA ASN A 135 5.08 12.94 5.29
C ASN A 135 6.46 12.87 4.63
N SER A 136 6.68 13.68 3.60
CA SER A 136 7.98 13.84 2.93
C SER A 136 8.30 15.32 2.74
N THR A 137 9.55 15.70 2.96
CA THR A 137 10.04 17.08 2.79
C THR A 137 9.96 17.60 1.35
N HIS A 138 9.67 16.73 0.38
CA HIS A 138 9.74 17.03 -1.06
C HIS A 138 8.45 16.72 -1.84
N SER A 139 7.33 16.44 -1.18
CA SER A 139 6.04 16.24 -1.87
C SER A 139 4.88 16.78 -1.07
N SER A 140 4.03 17.59 -1.71
CA SER A 140 2.67 17.85 -1.26
C SER A 140 1.92 16.52 -1.11
N ASN A 141 1.06 16.39 -0.09
CA ASN A 141 0.29 15.19 0.28
C ASN A 141 -0.63 14.67 -0.84
N LYS A 142 -0.04 14.06 -1.88
CA LYS A 142 -0.74 13.53 -3.05
C LYS A 142 -0.89 12.01 -3.02
N TRP A 143 -0.55 11.34 -1.93
CA TRP A 143 -0.51 9.87 -1.91
C TRP A 143 -1.56 9.31 -0.96
N GLN A 144 -2.37 8.39 -1.48
CA GLN A 144 -3.34 7.64 -0.71
C GLN A 144 -2.84 6.20 -0.53
N PHE A 145 -3.15 5.63 0.63
CA PHE A 145 -2.76 4.28 0.99
C PHE A 145 -3.98 3.43 1.32
N THR A 146 -3.85 2.14 1.01
CA THR A 146 -4.69 1.08 1.51
C THR A 146 -3.79 -0.01 2.08
N LEU A 147 -4.08 -0.48 3.29
CA LEU A 147 -3.49 -1.68 3.86
C LEU A 147 -4.58 -2.74 4.03
N LEU A 148 -4.35 -3.91 3.43
CA LEU A 148 -5.26 -5.04 3.44
C LEU A 148 -4.63 -6.22 4.16
N GLU A 149 -5.50 -7.01 4.77
CA GLU A 149 -5.22 -8.40 5.13
C GLU A 149 -5.95 -9.31 4.13
N LEU A 150 -5.19 -10.20 3.49
CA LEU A 150 -5.68 -11.12 2.47
C LEU A 150 -5.74 -12.54 3.03
N ALA A 151 -6.96 -13.06 3.19
CA ALA A 151 -7.27 -14.39 3.69
C ALA A 151 -6.45 -14.78 4.93
N ASP A 152 -6.23 -13.84 5.85
CA ASP A 152 -5.43 -13.95 7.08
C ASP A 152 -3.96 -14.40 6.93
N THR A 153 -3.46 -14.47 5.70
CA THR A 153 -2.13 -15.02 5.38
C THR A 153 -1.13 -13.95 4.95
N HIS A 154 -1.60 -12.87 4.34
CA HIS A 154 -0.74 -11.83 3.77
C HIS A 154 -1.20 -10.43 4.18
N TYR A 155 -0.24 -9.53 4.33
CA TYR A 155 -0.49 -8.11 4.21
C TYR A 155 -0.28 -7.66 2.77
N ALA A 156 -1.15 -6.77 2.30
CA ALA A 156 -1.01 -6.10 1.03
C ALA A 156 -1.13 -4.59 1.21
N ALA A 157 -0.18 -3.82 0.69
CA ALA A 157 -0.28 -2.36 0.67
C ALA A 157 -0.44 -1.88 -0.77
N VAL A 158 -1.39 -0.98 -0.99
CA VAL A 158 -1.58 -0.28 -2.26
C VAL A 158 -1.38 1.21 -2.01
N CYS A 159 -0.53 1.83 -2.83
CA CYS A 159 -0.26 3.27 -2.80
C CYS A 159 -0.54 3.86 -4.18
N THR A 160 -1.34 4.93 -4.24
CA THR A 160 -1.65 5.62 -5.50
C THR A 160 -1.56 7.13 -5.35
N GLU A 161 -1.21 7.81 -6.43
CA GLU A 161 -1.29 9.27 -6.48
C GLU A 161 -2.76 9.71 -6.62
N ASN A 162 -3.16 10.66 -5.77
CA ASN A 162 -4.42 11.34 -5.85
C ASN A 162 -4.37 12.48 -6.86
N ASN A 163 -5.32 12.48 -7.80
CA ASN A 163 -5.43 13.47 -8.86
C ASN A 163 -6.42 14.59 -8.56
N SER A 164 -7.05 14.64 -7.37
CA SER A 164 -7.99 15.72 -7.03
C SER A 164 -7.22 17.03 -6.78
N GLY A 165 -7.19 17.91 -7.79
CA GLY A 165 -6.64 19.26 -7.68
C GLY A 165 -7.52 20.26 -6.92
N SER A 166 -8.39 19.82 -6.00
CA SER A 166 -9.28 20.69 -5.22
C SER A 166 -8.76 20.83 -3.79
N GLU A 167 -8.47 22.05 -3.37
CA GLU A 167 -8.11 22.44 -1.98
C GLU A 167 -9.26 22.25 -0.95
N ASP A 168 -10.30 21.47 -1.29
CA ASP A 168 -11.46 21.23 -0.43
C ASP A 168 -11.26 19.95 0.40
N ASP A 169 -11.45 20.08 1.70
CA ASP A 169 -10.87 19.30 2.80
C ASP A 169 -11.42 17.86 2.99
N LYS A 170 -12.00 17.24 1.94
CA LYS A 170 -12.48 15.85 1.95
C LYS A 170 -12.27 15.18 0.60
N GLU A 171 -11.05 14.75 0.35
CA GLU A 171 -10.72 13.91 -0.81
C GLU A 171 -11.49 12.59 -0.74
N PRO A 172 -12.05 12.10 -1.87
CA PRO A 172 -12.81 10.86 -1.87
C PRO A 172 -11.88 9.66 -1.56
N PRO A 173 -12.37 8.65 -0.81
CA PRO A 173 -11.62 7.44 -0.52
C PRO A 173 -11.22 6.71 -1.80
N MET A 174 -10.07 6.03 -1.77
CA MET A 174 -9.64 5.15 -2.85
C MET A 174 -10.74 4.11 -3.12
N SER A 175 -11.18 3.99 -4.37
CA SER A 175 -12.13 2.94 -4.76
C SER A 175 -11.37 1.69 -5.20
N LEU A 176 -11.52 0.59 -4.48
CA LEU A 176 -10.76 -0.63 -4.73
C LEU A 176 -11.67 -1.82 -5.09
N ARG A 177 -11.27 -2.55 -6.14
CA ARG A 177 -11.79 -3.89 -6.46
C ARG A 177 -10.68 -4.92 -6.38
N VAL A 178 -10.92 -6.00 -5.64
CA VAL A 178 -9.95 -7.09 -5.46
C VAL A 178 -10.53 -8.35 -6.10
N TRP A 179 -9.72 -9.00 -6.93
CA TRP A 179 -10.06 -10.24 -7.60
C TRP A 179 -9.07 -11.33 -7.20
N LYS A 180 -9.57 -12.55 -6.98
CA LYS A 180 -8.76 -13.75 -6.88
C LYS A 180 -8.83 -14.47 -8.22
N THR A 181 -7.69 -14.56 -8.88
CA THR A 181 -7.59 -15.18 -10.21
C THR A 181 -6.66 -16.39 -10.13
N ILE A 182 -7.15 -17.56 -10.53
CA ILE A 182 -6.31 -18.70 -10.90
C ILE A 182 -6.38 -18.81 -12.41
N PRO A 183 -5.26 -18.60 -13.14
CA PRO A 183 -5.27 -18.56 -14.60
C PRO A 183 -5.98 -19.77 -15.21
N LEU A 184 -6.97 -19.49 -16.07
CA LEU A 184 -7.77 -20.49 -16.78
C LEU A 184 -8.67 -21.37 -15.90
N VAL A 185 -8.80 -21.09 -14.59
CA VAL A 185 -9.58 -21.91 -13.65
C VAL A 185 -10.68 -21.09 -12.99
N GLU A 186 -10.34 -19.96 -12.36
CA GLU A 186 -11.31 -19.12 -11.65
C GLU A 186 -10.90 -17.64 -11.70
N ASP A 187 -11.91 -16.78 -11.69
CA ASP A 187 -11.76 -15.34 -11.50
C ASP A 187 -12.94 -14.82 -10.67
N LEU A 188 -12.67 -14.56 -9.40
CA LEU A 188 -13.69 -14.26 -8.39
C LEU A 188 -13.47 -12.87 -7.80
N CYS A 189 -14.51 -12.04 -7.81
CA CYS A 189 -14.50 -10.76 -7.09
C CYS A 189 -14.53 -11.05 -5.57
N MET A 190 -13.48 -10.62 -4.87
CA MET A 190 -13.30 -10.81 -3.44
C MET A 190 -13.60 -9.54 -2.63
N SER A 191 -13.91 -8.42 -3.29
CA SER A 191 -14.33 -7.19 -2.61
C SER A 191 -15.57 -7.41 -1.75
N GLY A 192 -15.57 -6.88 -0.53
CA GLY A 192 -16.67 -7.03 0.43
C GLY A 192 -16.79 -8.42 1.06
N THR A 193 -15.85 -9.33 0.78
CA THR A 193 -15.78 -10.64 1.44
C THR A 193 -14.86 -10.60 2.66
N SER A 194 -15.00 -11.57 3.56
CA SER A 194 -14.10 -11.72 4.72
C SER A 194 -12.66 -12.08 4.34
N SER A 195 -12.39 -12.40 3.07
CA SER A 195 -11.05 -12.69 2.58
C SER A 195 -10.24 -11.44 2.24
N VAL A 196 -10.88 -10.25 2.20
CA VAL A 196 -10.21 -8.98 1.92
C VAL A 196 -10.64 -7.97 2.98
N ILE A 197 -9.83 -7.88 4.04
CA ILE A 197 -10.12 -7.01 5.18
C ILE A 197 -9.27 -5.75 5.04
N THR A 198 -9.89 -4.58 4.97
CA THR A 198 -9.17 -3.31 5.03
C THR A 198 -8.79 -3.02 6.48
N ILE A 199 -7.50 -2.96 6.77
CA ILE A 199 -6.95 -2.75 8.12
C ILE A 199 -6.23 -1.39 8.28
N GLY A 200 -6.07 -0.64 7.19
CA GLY A 200 -5.52 0.72 7.20
C GLY A 200 -5.83 1.48 5.90
N GLY A 201 -5.89 2.80 5.96
CA GLY A 201 -6.17 3.69 4.83
C GLY A 201 -7.65 4.10 4.70
N CYS A 202 -7.92 5.04 3.77
CA CYS A 202 -9.27 5.51 3.47
C CYS A 202 -9.75 4.89 2.15
N VAL A 203 -10.63 3.89 2.22
CA VAL A 203 -10.99 3.05 1.07
C VAL A 203 -12.49 2.78 1.02
N LYS A 204 -13.04 2.89 -0.18
CA LYS A 204 -14.38 2.41 -0.54
C LYS A 204 -14.22 1.11 -1.32
N GLN A 205 -14.55 -0.04 -0.71
CA GLN A 205 -14.60 -1.29 -1.45
C GLN A 205 -15.83 -1.29 -2.37
N LEU A 206 -15.60 -1.42 -3.68
CA LEU A 206 -16.69 -1.51 -4.66
C LEU A 206 -17.12 -2.98 -4.76
N ARG A 207 -18.43 -3.24 -4.60
CA ARG A 207 -19.05 -4.55 -4.81
C ARG A 207 -19.14 -4.87 -6.31
#